data_AF-A0A9D6QM36-F1
#
_entry.id   AF-A0A9D6QM36-F1
#
_cell.length_a   1.000
_cell.length_b   1.000
_cell.length_c   1.000
_cell.angle_alpha   90.00
_cell.angle_beta   90.00
_cell.angle_gamma   90.00
#
_symmetry.space_group_name_H-M   'P 1'
#
loop_
_entity.id
_entity.type
_entity.pdbx_description
1 polymer ?
#
loop_
_entity_poly.entity_id
_entity_poly.type
_entity_poly.pdbx_seq_one_letter_code
_entity_poly.pdbx_strand_id
1 'polypeptide(L)'
;LGLGGQSLPVDFWPEAVVSLGLAAPCVAQDVGALGAAARRASAALVQGNGVFAWGASLEQAYLRLELVEHLAQIFSLARAAGTLRQLPMDTVSLLMDKRKKAGLLSPEELTQPNL
;
A
#
# COMPACT_ATOMS: atom_id res chain seq x y z
N LEU A 1 -9.60 5.14 -7.50
CA LEU A 1 -8.56 4.15 -7.89
C LEU A 1 -9.12 2.73 -7.97
N GLY A 2 -9.68 2.16 -6.90
CA GLY A 2 -10.35 0.84 -6.92
C GLY A 2 -11.47 0.74 -7.97
N LEU A 3 -12.38 1.73 -8.01
CA LEU A 3 -13.39 1.83 -9.08
C LEU A 3 -12.82 1.87 -10.50
N GLY A 4 -11.60 2.39 -10.67
CA GLY A 4 -10.91 2.47 -11.97
C GLY A 4 -10.03 1.26 -12.30
N GLY A 5 -9.99 0.24 -11.44
CA GLY A 5 -9.11 -0.92 -11.61
C GLY A 5 -7.61 -0.59 -11.51
N GLN A 6 -7.25 0.52 -10.85
CA GLN A 6 -5.86 0.98 -10.74
C GLN A 6 -5.31 0.74 -9.34
N SER A 7 -4.12 0.15 -9.26
CA SER A 7 -3.33 0.10 -8.03
C SER A 7 -2.91 1.50 -7.62
N LEU A 8 -2.76 1.71 -6.31
CA LEU A 8 -2.23 2.95 -5.77
C LEU A 8 -0.71 2.77 -5.57
N PRO A 9 0.15 3.49 -6.32
CA PRO A 9 1.56 3.60 -5.94
C PRO A 9 1.65 4.28 -4.58
N VAL A 10 2.66 3.95 -3.78
CA VAL A 10 2.89 4.60 -2.46
C VAL A 10 4.31 5.12 -2.32
N ASP A 11 5.16 4.86 -3.33
CA ASP A 11 6.57 5.22 -3.40
C ASP A 11 6.82 6.70 -3.69
N PHE A 12 5.81 7.56 -3.54
CA PHE A 12 5.94 9.03 -3.60
C PHE A 12 5.84 9.69 -2.21
N TRP A 13 5.59 8.90 -1.15
CA TRP A 13 5.39 9.41 0.20
C TRP A 13 6.09 8.52 1.25
N PRO A 14 7.09 9.03 2.01
CA PRO A 14 7.91 8.19 2.89
C PRO A 14 7.12 7.40 3.95
N GLU A 15 6.15 8.03 4.61
CA GLU A 15 5.32 7.40 5.64
C GLU A 15 4.44 6.28 5.07
N ALA A 16 4.07 6.39 3.79
CA ALA A 16 3.28 5.39 3.09
C ALA A 16 4.09 4.13 2.84
N VAL A 17 5.35 4.29 2.43
CA VAL A 17 6.30 3.19 2.27
C VAL A 17 6.46 2.43 3.58
N VAL A 18 6.66 3.14 4.71
CA VAL A 18 6.81 2.49 6.02
C VAL A 18 5.52 1.77 6.46
N SER A 19 4.36 2.39 6.27
CA SER A 19 3.09 1.91 6.83
C SER A 19 2.39 0.86 5.97
N LEU A 20 2.47 0.98 4.65
CA LEU A 20 1.72 0.16 3.68
C LEU A 20 2.58 -0.83 2.89
N GLY A 21 3.89 -0.60 2.75
CA GLY A 21 4.77 -1.39 1.88
C GLY A 21 5.07 -0.66 0.57
N LEU A 22 5.29 -1.40 -0.52
CA LEU A 22 5.66 -0.82 -1.82
C LEU A 22 4.48 -0.38 -2.69
N ALA A 23 3.29 -0.91 -2.44
CA ALA A 23 2.06 -0.52 -3.14
C ALA A 23 0.81 -0.97 -2.38
N ALA A 24 -0.33 -0.34 -2.66
CA ALA A 24 -1.65 -0.92 -2.40
C ALA A 24 -2.21 -1.48 -3.73
N PRO A 25 -2.07 -2.80 -3.98
CA PRO A 25 -2.47 -3.40 -5.24
C PRO A 25 -3.99 -3.33 -5.43
N CYS A 26 -4.42 -3.18 -6.68
CA CYS A 26 -5.82 -3.37 -7.07
C CYS A 26 -6.05 -4.82 -7.50
N VAL A 27 -7.05 -5.47 -6.91
CA VAL A 27 -7.38 -6.88 -7.16
C VAL A 27 -8.82 -7.04 -7.61
N ALA A 28 -9.11 -8.16 -8.28
CA ALA A 28 -10.48 -8.56 -8.58
C ALA A 28 -11.31 -8.76 -7.30
N GLN A 29 -12.62 -8.59 -7.39
CA GLN A 29 -13.55 -8.83 -6.28
C GLN A 29 -13.76 -10.35 -6.06
N ASP A 30 -12.69 -11.02 -5.66
CA ASP A 30 -12.61 -12.45 -5.41
C ASP A 30 -11.82 -12.71 -4.12
N VAL A 31 -12.27 -13.70 -3.33
CA VAL A 31 -11.67 -14.03 -2.03
C VAL A 31 -10.25 -14.57 -2.22
N GLY A 32 -9.99 -15.34 -3.28
CA GLY A 32 -8.65 -15.83 -3.60
C GLY A 32 -7.68 -14.70 -3.92
N ALA A 33 -8.11 -13.75 -4.75
CA ALA A 33 -7.33 -12.56 -5.09
C ALA A 33 -7.04 -11.68 -3.86
N LEU A 34 -8.04 -11.45 -3.00
CA LEU A 34 -7.86 -10.70 -1.76
C LEU A 34 -6.92 -11.42 -0.78
N GLY A 35 -7.06 -12.74 -0.65
CA GLY A 35 -6.18 -13.57 0.19
C GLY A 35 -4.73 -13.57 -0.30
N ALA A 36 -4.50 -13.51 -1.61
CA ALA A 36 -3.16 -13.35 -2.18
C ALA A 36 -2.57 -11.95 -1.92
N ALA A 37 -3.39 -10.91 -2.00
CA ALA A 37 -2.96 -9.55 -1.63
C ALA A 37 -2.64 -9.42 -0.13
N ALA A 38 -3.43 -10.08 0.73
CA ALA A 38 -3.25 -10.09 2.18
C ALA A 38 -1.87 -10.58 2.64
N ARG A 39 -1.25 -11.47 1.85
CA ARG A 39 0.08 -12.02 2.18
C ARG A 39 1.24 -11.10 1.83
N ARG A 40 1.07 -10.17 0.87
CA ARG A 40 2.15 -9.35 0.30
C ARG A 40 2.06 -7.86 0.59
N ALA A 41 0.89 -7.38 1.00
CA ALA A 41 0.62 -5.96 1.22
C ALA A 41 -0.02 -5.75 2.60
N SER A 42 -0.26 -4.50 2.96
CA SER A 42 -1.03 -4.13 4.16
C SER A 42 -2.44 -3.60 3.87
N ALA A 43 -2.72 -3.33 2.59
CA ALA A 43 -4.02 -2.95 2.08
C ALA A 43 -4.14 -3.33 0.61
N ALA A 44 -5.37 -3.49 0.13
CA ALA A 44 -5.68 -3.72 -1.27
C ALA A 44 -6.92 -2.92 -1.69
N LEU A 45 -6.85 -2.36 -2.89
CA LEU A 45 -8.01 -1.81 -3.59
C LEU A 45 -8.74 -2.96 -4.29
N VAL A 46 -10.07 -2.85 -4.38
CA VAL A 46 -10.89 -3.85 -5.08
C VAL A 46 -11.53 -3.21 -6.30
N GLN A 47 -11.38 -3.89 -7.45
CA GLN A 47 -11.89 -3.42 -8.72
C GLN A 47 -13.41 -3.24 -8.65
N GLY A 48 -13.89 -2.04 -8.97
CA GLY A 48 -15.31 -1.72 -8.91
C GLY A 48 -15.88 -1.57 -7.50
N ASN A 49 -15.03 -1.52 -6.47
CA ASN A 49 -15.42 -1.39 -5.08
C ASN A 49 -14.48 -0.42 -4.33
N GLY A 50 -14.31 -0.62 -3.02
CA GLY A 50 -13.48 0.21 -2.14
C GLY A 50 -12.10 -0.39 -1.84
N VAL A 51 -11.72 -0.31 -0.57
CA VAL A 51 -10.42 -0.72 -0.02
C VAL A 51 -10.63 -1.70 1.13
N PHE A 52 -9.75 -2.70 1.22
CA PHE A 52 -9.56 -3.49 2.43
C PHE A 52 -8.17 -3.21 3.00
N ALA A 53 -8.07 -3.05 4.31
CA ALA A 53 -6.82 -2.91 5.04
C ALA A 53 -6.81 -3.88 6.23
N TRP A 54 -5.62 -4.32 6.62
CA TRP A 54 -5.44 -5.26 7.73
C TRP A 54 -4.26 -4.85 8.60
N GLY A 55 -4.25 -5.34 9.83
CA GLY A 55 -3.24 -5.05 10.84
C GLY A 55 -3.33 -6.03 12.01
N ALA A 56 -2.31 -6.01 12.88
CA ALA A 56 -2.27 -6.73 14.13
C ALA A 56 -3.31 -6.23 15.15
N SER A 57 -3.83 -5.02 14.97
CA SER A 57 -4.94 -4.45 15.74
C SER A 57 -5.94 -3.77 14.81
N LEU A 58 -7.18 -3.58 15.31
CA LEU A 58 -8.21 -2.82 14.61
C LEU A 58 -7.75 -1.38 14.34
N GLU A 59 -7.11 -0.75 15.32
CA GLU A 59 -6.54 0.60 15.19
C GLU A 59 -5.52 0.66 14.04
N GLN A 60 -4.61 -0.31 13.95
CA GLN A 60 -3.64 -0.35 12.87
C GLN A 60 -4.30 -0.54 11.50
N ALA A 61 -5.29 -1.43 11.41
CA ALA A 61 -6.05 -1.62 10.18
C ALA A 61 -6.79 -0.34 9.76
N TYR A 62 -7.37 0.38 10.73
CA TYR A 62 -8.06 1.64 10.51
C TYR A 62 -7.11 2.75 10.03
N LEU A 63 -5.96 2.94 10.69
CA LEU A 63 -4.96 3.93 10.27
C LEU A 63 -4.42 3.65 8.86
N ARG A 64 -4.24 2.38 8.50
CA ARG A 64 -3.85 1.98 7.13
C ARG A 64 -4.93 2.29 6.12
N LEU A 65 -6.20 2.11 6.48
CA LEU A 65 -7.34 2.47 5.63
C LEU A 65 -7.41 3.98 5.39
N GLU A 66 -7.29 4.80 6.45
CA GLU A 66 -7.25 6.27 6.33
C GLU A 66 -6.07 6.73 5.46
N LEU A 67 -4.90 6.12 5.66
CA LEU A 67 -3.71 6.45 4.87
C LEU A 67 -3.91 6.14 3.39
N VAL A 68 -4.52 5.00 3.04
CA VAL A 68 -4.83 4.67 1.64
C VAL A 68 -5.78 5.70 1.03
N GLU A 69 -6.83 6.10 1.75
CA GLU A 69 -7.78 7.11 1.27
C GLU A 69 -7.09 8.46 1.04
N HIS A 70 -6.29 8.90 2.00
CA HIS A 70 -5.57 10.17 1.90
C HIS A 70 -4.58 10.17 0.73
N LEU A 71 -3.83 9.08 0.55
CA LEU A 71 -2.91 8.92 -0.58
C LEU A 71 -3.64 8.82 -1.91
N ALA A 72 -4.80 8.16 -1.97
CA ALA A 72 -5.62 8.09 -3.17
C ALA A 72 -6.11 9.49 -3.59
N GLN A 73 -6.47 10.34 -2.62
CA GLN A 73 -6.84 11.72 -2.87
C GLN A 73 -5.65 12.54 -3.39
N ILE A 74 -4.50 12.47 -2.70
CA ILE A 74 -3.26 13.14 -3.14
C ILE A 74 -2.88 12.70 -4.55
N PHE A 75 -2.83 11.39 -4.80
CA PHE A 75 -2.46 10.82 -6.08
C PHE A 75 -3.40 11.29 -7.20
N SER A 76 -4.71 11.28 -6.96
CA SER A 76 -5.71 11.70 -7.95
C SER A 76 -5.56 13.18 -8.31
N LEU A 77 -5.33 14.05 -7.32
CA LEU A 77 -5.09 15.48 -7.54
C LEU A 77 -3.75 15.73 -8.24
N ALA A 78 -2.68 15.09 -7.76
CA ALA A 78 -1.34 15.26 -8.30
C ALA A 78 -1.24 14.78 -9.76
N ARG A 79 -1.91 13.67 -10.10
CA ARG A 79 -1.96 13.17 -11.49
C ARG A 79 -2.62 14.17 -12.44
N ALA A 80 -3.61 14.93 -11.97
CA ALA A 80 -4.24 15.98 -12.77
C ALA A 80 -3.34 17.22 -12.91
N ALA A 81 -2.51 17.50 -11.89
CA ALA A 81 -1.60 18.65 -11.86
C ALA A 81 -0.27 18.42 -12.61
N GLY A 82 0.17 17.17 -12.78
CA GLY A 82 1.41 16.85 -13.50
C GLY A 82 1.96 15.45 -13.17
N THR A 83 3.28 15.30 -13.33
CA THR A 83 3.97 14.03 -13.03
C THR A 83 4.33 13.94 -11.56
N LEU A 84 3.91 12.84 -10.93
CA LEU A 84 4.28 12.53 -9.55
C LEU A 84 5.74 12.07 -9.50
N ARG A 85 6.54 12.68 -8.61
CA ARG A 85 7.94 12.28 -8.43
C ARG A 85 8.02 11.15 -7.43
N GLN A 86 8.51 9.99 -7.89
CA GLN A 86 8.78 8.85 -7.01
C GLN A 86 10.05 9.08 -6.18
N LEU A 87 10.09 8.43 -5.03
CA LEU A 87 11.24 8.37 -4.14
C LEU A 87 12.36 7.57 -4.82
N PRO A 88 13.63 7.98 -4.68
CA PRO A 88 14.76 7.18 -5.14
C PRO A 88 14.76 5.80 -4.48
N MET A 89 15.18 4.77 -5.22
CA MET A 89 15.21 3.38 -4.72
C MET A 89 16.01 3.24 -3.42
N ASP A 90 17.15 3.93 -3.29
CA ASP A 90 17.95 3.92 -2.05
C ASP A 90 17.16 4.43 -0.83
N THR A 91 16.26 5.40 -1.05
CA THR A 91 15.37 5.92 0.00
C THR A 91 14.29 4.91 0.33
N VAL A 92 13.69 4.28 -0.68
CA VAL A 92 12.68 3.22 -0.49
C VAL A 92 13.27 2.05 0.31
N SER A 93 14.49 1.61 -0.03
CA SER A 93 15.19 0.55 0.71
C SER A 93 15.41 0.90 2.19
N LEU A 94 15.84 2.13 2.48
CA LEU A 94 16.00 2.60 3.87
C LEU A 94 14.66 2.61 4.64
N LEU A 95 13.57 2.96 3.98
CA LEU A 95 12.23 2.97 4.57
C LEU A 95 11.70 1.55 4.78
N MET A 96 12.00 0.61 3.88
CA MET A 96 11.71 -0.82 4.05
C MET A 96 12.46 -1.41 5.25
N ASP A 97 13.72 -1.01 5.48
CA ASP A 97 14.45 -1.41 6.69
C ASP A 97 13.81 -0.87 7.98
N LYS A 98 13.28 0.36 7.96
CA LYS A 98 12.52 0.92 9.09
C LYS A 98 11.22 0.14 9.33
N ARG A 99 10.49 -0.18 8.26
CA ARG A 99 9.27 -1.02 8.31
C ARG A 99 9.57 -2.38 8.94
N LYS A 100 10.68 -3.01 8.56
CA LYS A 100 11.17 -4.27 9.14
C LYS A 100 11.46 -4.15 10.63
N LYS A 101 12.23 -3.12 11.04
CA LYS A 101 12.55 -2.87 12.46
C LYS A 101 11.31 -2.59 13.31
N ALA A 102 10.29 -1.97 12.73
CA ALA A 102 9.01 -1.70 13.38
C ALA A 102 8.07 -2.92 13.44
N GLY A 103 8.44 -4.07 12.87
CA GLY A 103 7.60 -5.28 12.86
C GLY A 103 6.34 -5.15 11.99
N LEU A 104 6.40 -4.33 10.94
CA LEU A 104 5.23 -3.99 10.11
C LEU A 104 5.13 -4.80 8.80
N LEU A 105 6.06 -5.71 8.54
CA LEU A 105 6.10 -6.53 7.32
C LEU A 105 4.94 -7.53 7.26
N SER A 106 4.42 -7.76 6.06
CA SER A 106 3.49 -8.84 5.73
C SER A 106 4.20 -10.20 5.71
N PRO A 107 3.45 -11.33 5.73
CA PRO A 107 4.03 -12.67 5.73
C PRO A 107 5.00 -12.96 4.58
N GLU A 108 4.70 -12.50 3.36
CA GLU A 108 5.60 -12.69 2.21
C GLU A 108 6.79 -11.70 2.28
N GLU A 109 6.59 -10.46 2.73
CA GLU A 109 7.69 -9.50 2.98
C GLU A 109 8.71 -10.03 4.02
N LEU A 110 8.28 -10.87 4.98
CA LEU A 110 9.16 -11.52 5.96
C LEU A 110 10.02 -12.64 5.35
N THR A 111 9.53 -13.31 4.31
CA THR A 111 10.21 -14.44 3.66
C THR A 111 11.00 -14.03 2.42
N GLN A 112 10.66 -12.90 1.81
CA GLN A 112 11.33 -12.34 0.62
C GLN A 112 11.53 -10.83 0.81
N PRO A 113 12.65 -10.40 1.42
CA PRO A 113 12.87 -8.99 1.80
C PRO A 113 13.06 -8.01 0.62
N ASN A 114 13.01 -8.48 -0.63
CA ASN A 114 13.28 -7.70 -1.84
C ASN A 114 12.06 -7.60 -2.79
N LEU A 115 10.86 -8.00 -2.35
CA LEU A 115 9.62 -7.88 -3.12
C LEU A 115 8.93 -6.55 -2.90
#